data_AF-G0P8V5-F1
#
_entry.id   AF-G0P8V5-F1
#
_cell.length_a   1.000
_cell.length_b   1.000
_cell.length_c   1.000
_cell.angle_alpha   90.00
_cell.angle_beta   90.00
_cell.angle_gamma   90.00
#
_symmetry.space_group_name_H-M   'P 1'
#
loop_
_entity.id
_entity.type
_entity.pdbx_description
1 polymer ?
#
loop_
_entity_poly.entity_id
_entity_poly.type
_entity_poly.pdbx_seq_one_letter_code
_entity_poly.pdbx_strand_id
1 'polypeptide(L)'
;MPIDEQSTILDLIKTITDPVISELRFRCQWTLRYSEVPPGPPKFDDLPMIIWHNTSHVAPQNHTTKSIVRPGNVDSMGVHGVQKFRNPKFVVKLVEPGVAVVRHYRIVNGWSFFLKEAESFGQFSSFKLSSHLSSQIIERVVKVIANLPIVTG
;
A
#
# COMPACT_ATOMS: atom_id res chain seq x y z
N MET A 1 -12.04 5.10 -6.60
CA MET A 1 -12.25 5.73 -5.28
C MET A 1 -11.38 6.96 -5.22
N PRO A 2 -11.96 8.14 -4.94
CA PRO A 2 -11.16 9.35 -4.75
C PRO A 2 -10.21 9.17 -3.56
N ILE A 3 -9.00 9.72 -3.65
CA ILE A 3 -8.11 9.83 -2.47
C ILE A 3 -8.66 10.93 -1.58
N ASP A 4 -8.65 10.68 -0.27
CA ASP A 4 -8.63 11.75 0.72
C ASP A 4 -7.20 12.29 0.86
N GLU A 5 -6.95 13.48 0.33
CA GLU A 5 -5.63 14.12 0.36
C GLU A 5 -5.36 14.88 1.67
N GLN A 6 -6.37 15.01 2.53
CA GLN A 6 -6.27 15.73 3.80
C GLN A 6 -5.90 14.79 4.96
N SER A 7 -6.22 13.51 4.83
CA SER A 7 -5.93 12.50 5.85
C SER A 7 -4.70 11.66 5.52
N THR A 8 -3.99 11.22 6.56
CA THR A 8 -2.87 10.30 6.45
C THR A 8 -3.16 8.95 7.11
N ILE A 9 -2.31 7.97 6.81
CA ILE A 9 -2.33 6.68 7.50
C ILE A 9 -2.08 6.83 9.02
N LEU A 10 -1.31 7.83 9.43
CA LEU A 10 -1.06 8.11 10.84
C LEU A 10 -2.33 8.62 11.52
N ASP A 11 -3.12 9.45 10.84
CA ASP A 11 -4.40 9.93 11.37
C ASP A 11 -5.36 8.76 11.56
N LEU A 12 -5.46 7.88 10.56
CA LEU A 12 -6.22 6.63 10.68
C LEU A 12 -5.76 5.80 11.89
N ILE A 13 -4.46 5.55 12.05
CA ILE A 13 -3.93 4.76 13.17
C ILE A 13 -4.27 5.41 14.52
N LYS A 14 -4.17 6.73 14.64
CA LYS A 14 -4.49 7.47 15.86
C LYS A 14 -5.96 7.36 16.27
N THR A 15 -6.87 7.15 15.31
CA THR A 15 -8.29 6.90 15.63
C THR A 15 -8.52 5.51 16.26
N ILE A 16 -7.55 4.59 16.17
CA ILE A 16 -7.67 3.23 16.69
C ILE A 16 -7.17 3.17 18.14
N THR A 17 -8.04 3.55 19.06
CA THR A 17 -7.73 3.64 20.49
C THR A 17 -7.88 2.33 21.25
N ASP A 18 -8.67 1.38 20.72
CA ASP A 18 -8.87 0.08 21.36
C ASP A 18 -7.53 -0.69 21.43
N PRO A 19 -7.01 -1.00 22.63
CA PRO A 19 -5.73 -1.71 22.80
C PRO A 19 -5.80 -3.17 22.34
N VAL A 20 -7.00 -3.74 22.18
CA VAL A 20 -7.21 -5.13 21.77
C VAL A 20 -6.99 -5.30 20.27
N ILE A 21 -7.27 -4.29 19.45
CA ILE A 21 -7.02 -4.31 18.00
C ILE A 21 -5.51 -4.40 17.75
N SER A 22 -5.03 -5.56 17.31
CA SER A 22 -3.58 -5.81 17.16
C SER A 22 -3.15 -5.96 15.71
N GLU A 23 -4.11 -5.97 14.78
CA GLU A 23 -3.88 -5.92 13.34
C GLU A 23 -4.94 -5.02 12.69
N LEU A 24 -4.51 -4.05 11.89
CA LEU A 24 -5.33 -3.41 10.85
C LEU A 24 -5.05 -4.12 9.53
N ARG A 25 -6.08 -4.74 8.94
CA ARG A 25 -5.94 -5.50 7.69
C ARG A 25 -6.62 -4.77 6.54
N PHE A 26 -5.85 -4.47 5.52
CA PHE A 26 -6.25 -3.70 4.35
C PHE A 26 -6.42 -4.61 3.13
N ARG A 27 -7.45 -4.32 2.33
CA ARG A 27 -7.63 -4.90 1.01
C ARG A 27 -6.75 -4.19 -0.02
N CYS A 28 -6.36 -4.93 -1.04
CA CYS A 28 -5.43 -4.44 -2.06
C CYS A 28 -6.15 -4.02 -3.34
N GLN A 29 -5.56 -3.06 -4.04
CA GLN A 29 -5.77 -2.83 -5.47
C GLN A 29 -4.43 -3.04 -6.19
N TRP A 30 -4.46 -3.69 -7.34
CA TRP A 30 -3.26 -3.91 -8.15
C TRP A 30 -3.12 -2.81 -9.18
N THR A 31 -2.00 -2.11 -9.19
CA THR A 31 -1.68 -1.15 -10.25
C THR A 31 -0.62 -1.74 -11.16
N LEU A 32 -0.95 -1.86 -12.44
CA LEU A 32 -0.11 -2.58 -13.41
C LEU A 32 1.09 -1.71 -13.80
N ARG A 33 2.29 -2.25 -13.59
CA ARG A 33 3.53 -1.72 -14.15
C ARG A 33 3.84 -2.43 -15.47
N TYR A 34 4.20 -1.66 -16.48
CA TYR A 34 4.51 -2.18 -17.82
C TYR A 34 6.00 -2.28 -18.10
N SER A 35 6.83 -1.70 -17.22
CA SER A 35 8.28 -1.75 -17.26
C SER A 35 8.84 -1.77 -15.85
N GLU A 36 10.13 -2.09 -15.74
CA GLU A 36 10.82 -1.94 -14.46
C GLU A 36 11.00 -0.47 -14.09
N VAL A 37 11.09 -0.22 -12.78
CA VAL A 37 11.53 1.09 -12.28
C VAL A 37 13.01 1.22 -12.61
N PRO A 38 13.44 2.29 -13.31
CA PRO A 38 14.84 2.48 -13.65
C PRO A 38 15.74 2.42 -12.41
N PRO A 39 16.94 1.81 -12.50
CA PRO A 39 17.89 1.83 -11.40
C PRO A 39 18.48 3.23 -11.20
N GLY A 40 18.91 3.52 -9.98
CA GLY A 40 19.53 4.79 -9.60
C GLY A 40 18.61 5.68 -8.74
N PRO A 41 19.00 6.94 -8.52
CA PRO A 41 18.20 7.88 -7.73
C PRO A 41 16.81 8.08 -8.36
N PRO A 42 15.73 8.10 -7.56
CA PRO A 42 14.39 8.29 -8.08
C PRO A 42 14.26 9.68 -8.72
N LYS A 43 13.90 9.71 -10.01
CA LYS A 43 13.47 10.94 -10.69
C LYS A 43 11.96 11.09 -10.54
N PHE A 44 11.48 12.33 -10.61
CA PHE A 44 10.04 12.62 -10.52
C PHE A 44 9.23 11.79 -11.53
N ASP A 45 9.63 11.86 -12.79
CA ASP A 45 8.93 11.19 -13.90
C ASP A 45 9.04 9.67 -13.84
N ASP A 46 9.88 9.10 -12.95
CA ASP A 46 10.08 7.66 -12.81
C ASP A 46 9.35 7.08 -11.59
N LEU A 47 8.69 7.91 -10.77
CA LEU A 47 7.99 7.45 -9.57
C LEU A 47 6.79 6.58 -9.95
N PRO A 48 6.66 5.34 -9.42
CA PRO A 48 5.63 4.39 -9.85
C PRO A 48 4.20 4.93 -9.84
N MET A 49 3.87 5.73 -8.82
CA MET A 49 2.55 6.33 -8.64
C MET A 49 2.23 7.47 -9.63
N ILE A 50 3.25 8.00 -10.30
CA ILE A 50 3.15 9.06 -11.30
C ILE A 50 2.97 8.49 -12.70
N ILE A 51 3.55 7.32 -13.00
CA ILE A 51 3.56 6.75 -14.35
C ILE A 51 2.52 5.64 -14.57
N TRP A 52 2.20 4.88 -13.54
CA TRP A 52 1.27 3.75 -13.67
C TRP A 52 -0.05 4.03 -12.98
N HIS A 53 -1.12 3.92 -13.78
CA HIS A 53 -2.46 4.34 -13.40
C HIS A 53 -3.51 3.27 -13.61
N ASN A 54 -3.19 2.19 -14.32
CA ASN A 54 -4.16 1.14 -14.61
C ASN A 54 -4.33 0.26 -13.37
N THR A 55 -5.40 0.50 -12.61
CA THR A 55 -5.61 -0.06 -11.28
C THR A 55 -6.84 -0.96 -11.26
N SER A 56 -6.69 -2.17 -10.72
CA SER A 56 -7.76 -3.14 -10.57
C SER A 56 -8.88 -2.63 -9.65
N HIS A 57 -10.04 -3.27 -9.73
CA HIS A 57 -11.01 -3.20 -8.64
C HIS A 57 -10.40 -3.73 -7.33
N VAL A 58 -11.01 -3.38 -6.19
CA VAL A 58 -10.53 -3.82 -4.87
C VAL A 58 -10.64 -5.35 -4.77
N ALA A 59 -9.51 -6.01 -4.51
CA ALA A 59 -9.43 -7.46 -4.37
C ALA A 59 -10.38 -7.96 -3.27
N PRO A 60 -10.95 -9.17 -3.38
CA PRO A 60 -11.81 -9.75 -2.35
C PRO A 60 -11.17 -9.76 -0.96
N GLN A 61 -12.00 -9.87 0.08
CA GLN A 61 -11.50 -9.96 1.44
C GLN A 61 -10.53 -11.15 1.60
N ASN A 62 -9.44 -10.94 2.35
CA ASN A 62 -8.34 -11.89 2.59
C ASN A 62 -7.46 -12.22 1.36
N HIS A 63 -7.73 -11.67 0.18
CA HIS A 63 -6.83 -11.81 -0.97
C HIS A 63 -5.60 -10.92 -0.81
N THR A 64 -4.41 -11.53 -0.63
CA THR A 64 -3.09 -10.87 -0.55
C THR A 64 -3.06 -9.61 0.32
N THR A 65 -3.73 -9.65 1.47
CA THR A 65 -3.90 -8.50 2.36
C THR A 65 -2.57 -7.90 2.81
N LYS A 66 -2.64 -6.65 3.25
CA LYS A 66 -1.53 -5.91 3.84
C LYS A 66 -1.96 -5.47 5.22
N SER A 67 -1.02 -5.50 6.16
CA SER A 67 -1.36 -5.36 7.57
C SER A 67 -0.42 -4.40 8.28
N ILE A 68 -1.00 -3.62 9.18
CA ILE A 68 -0.27 -2.87 10.20
C ILE A 68 -0.56 -3.55 11.52
N VAL A 69 0.49 -3.95 12.22
CA VAL A 69 0.36 -4.80 13.41
C VAL A 69 1.00 -4.13 14.62
N ARG A 70 0.53 -4.50 15.82
CA ARG A 70 1.24 -4.25 17.08
C ARG A 70 2.18 -5.44 17.32
N PRO A 71 3.49 -5.35 16.99
CA PRO A 71 4.35 -6.53 16.91
C PRO A 71 4.50 -7.24 18.27
N GLY A 72 4.48 -6.51 19.39
CA GLY A 72 4.53 -7.09 20.73
C GLY A 72 3.37 -8.03 21.08
N ASN A 73 2.27 -7.95 20.32
CA ASN A 73 1.07 -8.78 20.50
C ASN A 73 1.03 -9.98 19.57
N VAL A 74 1.97 -10.08 18.61
CA VAL A 74 2.01 -11.13 17.58
C VAL A 74 2.95 -12.25 18.00
N ASP A 75 2.47 -13.49 17.84
CA ASP A 75 3.26 -14.72 18.06
C ASP A 75 3.80 -15.25 16.73
N SER A 76 2.96 -15.29 15.68
CA SER A 76 3.36 -15.65 14.32
C SER A 76 2.65 -14.82 13.26
N MET A 77 3.38 -14.53 12.17
CA MET A 77 2.95 -13.66 11.07
C MET A 77 3.18 -14.36 9.74
N GLY A 78 2.16 -14.43 8.90
CA GLY A 78 2.30 -14.80 7.49
C GLY A 78 2.62 -13.58 6.64
N VAL A 79 2.94 -13.80 5.37
CA VAL A 79 3.27 -12.72 4.41
C VAL A 79 2.13 -11.70 4.17
N HIS A 80 0.90 -11.99 4.64
CA HIS A 80 -0.29 -11.17 4.40
C HIS A 80 -1.08 -10.78 5.65
N GLY A 81 -0.73 -11.29 6.83
CA GLY A 81 -1.51 -11.07 8.05
C GLY A 81 -1.05 -11.92 9.23
N VAL A 82 -1.55 -11.59 10.41
CA VAL A 82 -1.24 -12.33 11.64
C VAL A 82 -1.88 -13.71 11.57
N GLN A 83 -1.09 -14.74 11.87
CA GLN A 83 -1.57 -16.12 11.97
C GLN A 83 -1.94 -16.45 13.42
N LYS A 84 -1.18 -15.93 14.39
CA LYS A 84 -1.42 -16.15 15.81
C LYS A 84 -1.02 -14.93 16.64
N PHE A 85 -1.92 -14.52 17.52
CA PHE A 85 -1.63 -13.54 18.57
C PHE A 85 -1.14 -14.24 19.85
N ARG A 86 -0.34 -13.52 20.64
CA ARG A 86 0.15 -14.00 21.95
C ARG A 86 -0.97 -14.14 22.99
N ASN A 87 -2.05 -13.39 22.82
CA ASN A 87 -3.24 -13.43 23.67
C ASN A 87 -4.48 -13.58 22.78
N PRO A 88 -5.38 -14.55 23.06
CA PRO A 88 -6.59 -14.78 22.26
C PRO A 88 -7.59 -13.61 22.30
N LYS A 89 -7.43 -12.66 23.23
CA LYS A 89 -8.24 -11.44 23.25
C LYS A 89 -7.90 -10.52 22.08
N PHE A 90 -6.66 -10.50 21.59
CA PHE A 90 -6.25 -9.60 20.52
C PHE A 90 -6.94 -9.93 19.20
N VAL A 91 -7.35 -8.89 18.47
CA VAL A 91 -8.19 -9.04 17.27
C VAL A 91 -7.63 -8.35 16.04
N VAL A 92 -8.09 -8.83 14.89
CA VAL A 92 -7.93 -8.19 13.59
C VAL A 92 -9.11 -7.23 13.37
N LYS A 93 -8.81 -5.98 13.02
CA LYS A 93 -9.79 -5.05 12.45
C LYS A 93 -9.60 -4.98 10.95
N LEU A 94 -10.63 -5.39 10.23
CA LEU A 94 -10.70 -5.21 8.79
C LEU A 94 -10.95 -3.73 8.51
N VAL A 95 -10.13 -3.14 7.65
CA VAL A 95 -10.31 -1.76 7.21
C VAL A 95 -11.23 -1.80 5.99
N GLU A 96 -12.37 -1.13 6.11
CA GLU A 96 -13.32 -1.02 5.00
C GLU A 96 -12.67 -0.33 3.80
N PRO A 97 -12.86 -0.84 2.56
CA PRO A 97 -12.29 -0.22 1.38
C PRO A 97 -12.61 1.27 1.25
N GLY A 98 -13.83 1.68 1.63
CA GLY A 98 -14.26 3.08 1.62
C GLY A 98 -13.48 4.00 2.56
N VAL A 99 -12.78 3.43 3.56
CA VAL A 99 -11.88 4.16 4.45
C VAL A 99 -10.46 4.16 3.90
N ALA A 100 -9.92 2.99 3.58
CA ALA A 100 -8.59 2.88 3.00
C ALA A 100 -8.37 1.55 2.26
N VAL A 101 -7.52 1.61 1.23
CA VAL A 101 -7.02 0.46 0.47
C VAL A 101 -5.53 0.62 0.23
N VAL A 102 -4.82 -0.50 0.06
CA VAL A 102 -3.41 -0.49 -0.31
C VAL A 102 -3.28 -0.69 -1.82
N ARG A 103 -2.63 0.25 -2.51
CA ARG A 103 -2.22 0.04 -3.90
C ARG A 103 -0.89 -0.69 -3.95
N HIS A 104 -0.87 -1.82 -4.62
CA HIS A 104 0.31 -2.62 -4.86
C HIS A 104 0.69 -2.53 -6.35
N TYR A 105 1.85 -1.93 -6.62
CA TYR A 105 2.38 -1.78 -7.97
C TYR A 105 3.08 -3.06 -8.41
N ARG A 106 2.59 -3.71 -9.48
CA ARG A 106 3.07 -5.02 -9.90
C ARG A 106 3.43 -5.03 -11.38
N ILE A 107 4.65 -5.46 -11.70
CA ILE A 107 5.05 -5.66 -13.09
C ILE A 107 4.28 -6.81 -13.72
N VAL A 108 3.73 -6.59 -14.91
CA VAL A 108 2.93 -7.59 -15.63
C VAL A 108 3.77 -8.71 -16.24
N ASN A 109 5.04 -8.42 -16.56
CA ASN A 109 5.97 -9.41 -17.08
C ASN A 109 6.14 -10.56 -16.06
N GLY A 110 5.88 -11.79 -16.49
CA GLY A 110 5.91 -12.98 -15.61
C GLY A 110 4.76 -13.07 -14.60
N TRP A 111 3.71 -12.25 -14.71
CA TRP A 111 2.60 -12.20 -13.74
C TRP A 111 1.25 -12.65 -14.31
N SER A 112 1.24 -13.36 -15.44
CA SER A 112 0.02 -13.70 -16.21
C SER A 112 -1.04 -14.47 -15.41
N PHE A 113 -0.63 -15.41 -14.54
CA PHE A 113 -1.57 -16.18 -13.71
C PHE A 113 -2.36 -15.26 -12.75
N PHE A 114 -1.64 -14.45 -11.99
CA PHE A 114 -2.23 -13.53 -11.01
C PHE A 114 -2.89 -12.31 -11.66
N LEU A 115 -2.49 -11.94 -12.88
CA LEU A 115 -3.17 -10.90 -13.64
C LEU A 115 -4.62 -11.30 -13.97
N LYS A 116 -4.83 -12.56 -14.41
CA LYS A 116 -6.18 -13.09 -14.64
C LYS A 116 -7.03 -13.07 -13.38
N GLU A 117 -6.42 -13.39 -12.24
CA GLU A 117 -7.08 -13.27 -10.95
C GLU A 117 -7.47 -11.82 -10.65
N ALA A 118 -6.56 -10.85 -10.85
CA ALA A 118 -6.85 -9.44 -10.66
C ALA A 118 -7.96 -8.90 -11.58
N GLU A 119 -8.06 -9.41 -12.81
CA GLU A 119 -9.15 -9.12 -13.76
C GLU A 119 -10.52 -9.63 -13.28
N SER A 120 -10.55 -10.68 -12.46
CA SER A 120 -11.80 -11.21 -11.88
C SER A 120 -12.39 -10.31 -10.78
N PHE A 121 -11.63 -9.35 -10.25
CA PHE A 121 -12.10 -8.50 -9.15
C PHE A 121 -13.13 -7.45 -9.60
N GLY A 122 -13.20 -7.20 -10.90
CA GLY A 122 -14.02 -6.16 -11.51
C GLY A 122 -13.22 -5.33 -12.50
N GLN A 123 -13.89 -4.35 -13.11
CA GLN A 123 -13.26 -3.50 -14.13
C GLN A 123 -12.10 -2.71 -13.55
N PHE A 124 -11.01 -2.69 -14.32
CA PHE A 124 -9.89 -1.79 -14.07
C PHE A 124 -10.33 -0.34 -14.30
N SER A 125 -9.67 0.58 -13.60
CA SER A 125 -9.92 2.01 -13.70
C SER A 125 -8.61 2.78 -13.69
N SER A 126 -8.62 3.94 -14.35
CA SER A 126 -7.48 4.86 -14.27
C SER A 126 -7.48 5.56 -12.92
N PHE A 127 -6.35 5.48 -12.23
CA PHE A 127 -6.11 6.17 -10.98
C PHE A 127 -4.88 7.07 -11.09
N LYS A 128 -5.07 8.37 -10.83
CA LYS A 128 -4.02 9.39 -10.84
C LYS A 128 -4.05 10.15 -9.53
N LEU A 129 -2.87 10.44 -8.99
CA LEU A 129 -2.74 11.41 -7.90
C LEU A 129 -3.08 12.81 -8.43
N SER A 130 -3.53 13.71 -7.57
CA SER A 130 -3.59 15.12 -7.95
C SER A 130 -2.19 15.66 -8.22
N SER A 131 -2.09 16.70 -9.05
CA SER A 131 -0.84 17.41 -9.29
C SER A 131 -0.26 17.99 -7.98
N HIS A 132 -1.14 18.44 -7.07
CA HIS A 132 -0.77 18.96 -5.77
C HIS A 132 -0.11 17.90 -4.89
N LEU A 133 -0.77 16.75 -4.67
CA LEU A 133 -0.24 15.66 -3.86
C LEU A 133 1.04 15.08 -4.46
N SER A 134 1.08 14.93 -5.79
CA SER A 134 2.28 14.48 -6.50
C SER A 134 3.47 15.40 -6.19
N SER A 135 3.29 16.71 -6.35
CA SER A 135 4.29 17.76 -6.06
C SER A 135 4.82 17.67 -4.62
N GLN A 136 3.91 17.55 -3.65
CA GLN A 136 4.28 17.44 -2.24
C GLN A 136 5.08 16.19 -1.92
N ILE A 137 4.73 15.04 -2.50
CA ILE A 137 5.47 13.79 -2.25
C ILE A 137 6.90 13.92 -2.78
N ILE A 138 7.08 14.48 -3.98
CA ILE A 138 8.41 14.66 -4.57
C ILE A 138 9.25 15.58 -3.72
N GLU A 139 8.72 16.74 -3.32
CA GLU A 139 9.44 17.70 -2.50
C GLU A 139 9.94 17.05 -1.21
N ARG A 140 9.11 16.22 -0.57
CA ARG A 140 9.50 15.47 0.63
C ARG A 140 10.58 14.43 0.33
N VAL A 141 10.45 13.67 -0.75
CA VAL A 141 11.46 12.67 -1.16
C VAL A 141 12.80 13.34 -1.44
N VAL A 142 12.82 14.44 -2.18
CA VAL A 142 14.03 15.22 -2.50
C VAL A 142 14.69 15.74 -1.22
N LYS A 143 13.92 16.29 -0.28
CA LYS A 143 14.45 16.73 1.03
C LYS A 143 15.07 15.59 1.83
N VAL A 144 14.44 14.42 1.85
CA VAL A 144 14.98 13.25 2.54
C VAL A 144 16.29 12.80 1.89
N ILE A 145 16.34 12.70 0.56
CA ILE A 145 17.54 12.29 -0.18
C ILE A 145 18.69 13.27 0.03
N ALA A 146 18.42 14.58 -0.02
CA ALA A 146 19.44 15.62 0.18
C ALA A 146 20.07 15.57 1.59
N ASN A 147 19.35 15.04 2.57
CA ASN A 147 19.81 14.92 3.95
C ASN A 147 20.42 13.55 4.27
N LEU A 148 20.48 12.61 3.30
CA LEU A 148 21.17 11.34 3.51
C LEU A 148 22.69 11.58 3.53
N PRO A 149 23.43 11.06 4.52
CA PRO A 149 24.88 11.16 4.53
C PRO A 149 25.44 10.48 3.28
N ILE A 150 26.37 11.17 2.60
CA ILE A 150 27.11 10.58 1.48
C ILE A 150 28.01 9.49 2.07
N VAL A 151 27.62 8.23 1.87
CA VAL A 151 28.49 7.10 2.15
C VAL A 151 29.52 7.05 1.02
N THR A 152 30.66 7.70 1.21
CA THR A 152 31.85 7.47 0.39
C THR A 152 32.42 6.13 0.82
N GLY A 153 32.33 5.13 -0.07
CA GLY A 153 33.04 3.85 0.07
C GLY A 153 34.53 4.01 -0.19
#